data_AF-A0A520HK03-F1
#
_entry.id   AF-A0A520HK03-F1
#
_cell.length_a   1.000
_cell.length_b   1.000
_cell.length_c   1.000
_cell.angle_alpha   90.00
_cell.angle_beta   90.00
_cell.angle_gamma   90.00
#
_symmetry.space_group_name_H-M   'P 1'
#
loop_
_entity.id
_entity.type
_entity.pdbx_description
1 polymer ?
#
loop_
_entity_poly.entity_id
_entity_poly.type
_entity_poly.pdbx_seq_one_letter_code
_entity_poly.pdbx_strand_id
1 'polypeptide(L)'
;MAMNLPSSRGRGRRAPMADINVTPLVDVMLVLLIIFMVTAPLMTAGVPVNLPDARAKALDQEQKPVEISMDGTGALFIDKDQV
;
A
#
# COMPACT_ATOMS: atom_id res chain seq x y z
N MET A 1 74.55 -56.90 16.43
CA MET A 1 74.26 -55.46 16.37
C MET A 1 73.02 -55.27 15.51
N ALA A 2 71.89 -54.91 16.10
CA ALA A 2 70.66 -54.58 15.37
C ALA A 2 70.44 -53.07 15.49
N MET A 3 70.45 -52.35 14.36
CA MET A 3 70.11 -50.94 14.31
C MET A 3 68.60 -50.78 14.29
N ASN A 4 68.08 -50.13 15.32
CA ASN A 4 66.69 -49.75 15.45
C ASN A 4 66.47 -48.44 14.67
N LEU A 5 65.60 -48.45 13.65
CA LEU A 5 65.22 -47.22 12.94
C LEU A 5 64.17 -46.46 13.75
N PRO A 6 64.27 -45.11 13.86
CA PRO A 6 63.23 -44.31 14.49
C PRO A 6 62.01 -44.21 13.56
N SER A 7 60.86 -44.67 14.06
CA SER A 7 59.56 -44.48 13.42
C SER A 7 59.18 -43.00 13.42
N SER A 8 58.97 -42.45 12.23
CA SER A 8 58.43 -41.12 11.95
C SER A 8 57.18 -40.83 12.79
N ARG A 9 57.26 -39.84 13.69
CA ARG A 9 56.08 -39.30 14.39
C ARG A 9 55.40 -38.29 13.48
N GLY A 10 54.41 -38.78 12.74
CA GLY A 10 53.48 -37.97 11.96
C GLY A 10 52.85 -36.90 12.86
N ARG A 11 53.21 -35.64 12.61
CA ARG A 11 52.62 -34.47 13.27
C ARG A 11 51.21 -34.30 12.73
N GLY A 12 50.24 -34.87 13.45
CA GLY A 12 48.82 -34.71 13.16
C GLY A 12 48.45 -33.23 13.16
N ARG A 13 48.30 -32.68 11.96
CA ARG A 13 47.84 -31.33 11.70
C ARG A 13 46.35 -31.30 12.07
N ARG A 14 46.01 -30.89 13.29
CA ARG A 14 44.63 -30.55 13.66
C ARG A 14 44.21 -29.38 12.77
N ALA A 15 43.48 -29.67 11.70
CA ALA A 15 42.76 -28.66 10.96
C ALA A 15 41.67 -28.07 11.89
N PRO A 16 41.48 -26.75 11.93
CA PRO A 16 40.39 -26.16 12.70
C PRO A 16 39.06 -26.62 12.08
N MET A 17 38.24 -27.31 12.86
CA MET A 17 36.86 -27.58 12.50
C MET A 17 36.10 -26.26 12.64
N ALA A 18 35.71 -25.67 11.51
CA ALA A 18 34.78 -24.56 11.49
C ALA A 18 33.36 -25.13 11.58
N ASP A 19 32.92 -25.45 12.80
CA ASP A 19 31.52 -25.79 13.03
C ASP A 19 30.66 -24.56 12.70
N ILE A 20 29.70 -24.72 11.79
CA ILE A 20 28.75 -23.65 11.49
C ILE A 20 27.89 -23.44 12.73
N ASN A 21 27.74 -22.19 13.16
CA ASN A 21 26.79 -21.83 14.21
C ASN A 21 25.34 -21.96 13.67
N VAL A 22 24.78 -23.17 13.77
CA VAL A 22 23.43 -23.51 13.28
C VAL A 22 22.35 -22.72 14.02
N THR A 23 22.54 -22.42 15.31
CA THR A 23 21.56 -21.71 16.14
C THR A 23 21.26 -20.28 15.64
N PRO A 24 22.26 -19.42 15.36
CA PRO A 24 22.03 -18.15 14.66
C PRO A 24 21.43 -18.28 13.26
N LEU A 25 21.81 -19.32 12.50
CA LEU A 25 21.32 -19.50 11.12
C LEU A 25 19.82 -19.81 11.11
N VAL A 26 19.37 -20.69 12.00
CA VAL A 26 17.95 -21.05 12.12
C VAL A 26 17.14 -19.85 12.64
N ASP A 27 17.67 -19.08 13.58
CA ASP A 27 17.00 -17.87 14.10
C ASP A 27 16.69 -16.85 12.99
N VAL A 28 17.67 -16.54 12.13
CA VAL A 28 17.47 -15.65 10.98
C VAL A 28 16.43 -16.22 10.00
N MET A 29 16.48 -17.53 9.74
CA MET A 29 15.50 -18.17 8.86
C MET A 29 14.08 -18.13 9.45
N LEU A 30 13.92 -18.33 10.76
CA LEU A 30 12.63 -18.25 11.45
C LEU A 30 12.07 -16.83 11.43
N VAL A 31 12.90 -15.81 11.63
CA VAL A 31 12.50 -14.40 11.51
C VAL A 31 11.96 -14.10 10.11
N LEU A 32 12.63 -14.58 9.05
CA LEU A 32 12.16 -14.40 7.67
C LEU A 32 10.80 -15.06 7.43
N LEU A 33 10.57 -16.26 7.98
CA LEU A 33 9.27 -16.94 7.88
C LEU A 33 8.15 -16.17 8.59
N ILE A 34 8.43 -15.63 9.79
CA ILE A 34 7.47 -14.80 10.54
C ILE A 34 7.11 -13.54 9.75
N ILE A 35 8.09 -12.86 9.14
CA ILE A 35 7.85 -11.67 8.31
C ILE A 35 6.91 -12.00 7.14
N PHE A 36 7.15 -13.12 6.44
CA PHE A 36 6.27 -13.53 5.34
C PHE A 36 4.86 -13.90 5.82
N MET A 37 4.73 -14.58 6.95
CA MET A 37 3.43 -14.93 7.55
C MET A 37 2.62 -13.68 7.94
N VAL A 38 3.28 -12.64 8.47
CA VAL A 38 2.62 -11.42 8.95
C VAL A 38 2.27 -10.45 7.83
N THR A 39 3.05 -10.38 6.76
CA THR A 39 2.79 -9.45 5.66
C THR A 39 1.63 -9.89 4.75
N ALA A 40 1.36 -11.19 4.63
CA ALA A 40 0.23 -11.72 3.86
C ALA A 40 -1.16 -11.17 4.27
N PRO A 41 -1.57 -11.16 5.56
CA PRO A 41 -2.85 -10.61 5.98
C PRO A 41 -2.95 -9.07 5.84
N LEU A 42 -1.83 -8.36 5.72
CA LEU A 42 -1.84 -6.90 5.53
C LEU A 42 -2.17 -6.48 4.10
N MET A 43 -2.12 -7.40 3.13
CA MET A 43 -2.42 -7.11 1.72
C MET A 43 -3.92 -6.92 1.44
N THR A 44 -4.82 -7.12 2.41
CA THR A 44 -6.28 -7.07 2.20
C THR A 44 -6.99 -5.86 2.82
N ALA A 45 -6.28 -4.80 3.19
CA ALA A 45 -6.89 -3.57 3.71
C ALA A 45 -7.41 -2.64 2.59
N GLY A 46 -8.28 -3.15 1.71
CA GLY A 46 -9.08 -2.31 0.82
C GLY A 46 -10.38 -1.99 1.52
N VAL A 47 -10.50 -0.82 2.17
CA VAL A 47 -11.79 -0.36 2.68
C VAL A 47 -12.69 -0.07 1.47
N PRO A 48 -13.84 -0.74 1.33
CA PRO A 48 -14.80 -0.39 0.28
C PRO A 48 -15.39 0.97 0.62
N VAL A 49 -14.91 2.03 -0.06
CA VAL A 49 -15.48 3.37 0.07
C VAL A 49 -16.62 3.49 -0.92
N ASN A 50 -17.85 3.52 -0.40
CA ASN A 50 -19.03 3.88 -1.19
C ASN A 50 -19.02 5.40 -1.38
N LEU A 51 -18.43 5.89 -2.48
CA LEU A 51 -18.57 7.29 -2.86
C LEU A 51 -20.02 7.52 -3.31
N PRO A 52 -20.76 8.46 -2.69
CA PRO A 52 -22.09 8.82 -3.16
C PRO A 52 -21.97 9.47 -4.54
N ASP A 53 -22.82 9.07 -5.48
CA ASP A 53 -22.97 9.78 -6.75
C ASP A 53 -23.32 11.24 -6.46
N ALA A 54 -22.41 12.15 -6.81
CA ALA A 54 -22.69 13.57 -6.81
C ALA A 54 -23.72 13.84 -7.91
N ARG A 55 -25.00 13.67 -7.61
CA ARG A 55 -26.12 14.14 -8.44
C ARG A 55 -26.22 15.66 -8.33
N ALA A 56 -25.14 16.37 -8.67
CA ALA A 56 -25.29 17.73 -9.10
C ALA A 56 -25.94 17.64 -10.48
N LYS A 57 -27.27 17.85 -10.55
CA LYS A 57 -27.88 18.27 -11.81
C LYS A 57 -27.03 19.45 -12.28
N ALA A 58 -26.51 19.39 -13.50
CA ALA A 58 -26.05 20.61 -14.16
C ALA A 58 -27.18 21.62 -13.98
N LEU A 59 -26.87 22.79 -13.42
CA LEU A 59 -27.83 23.90 -13.44
C LEU A 59 -28.21 24.06 -14.91
N ASP A 60 -29.49 23.86 -15.19
CA ASP A 60 -30.01 23.96 -16.53
C ASP A 60 -29.73 25.38 -17.03
N GLN A 61 -28.69 25.52 -17.86
CA GLN A 61 -28.22 26.81 -18.37
C GLN A 61 -29.19 27.40 -19.41
N GLU A 62 -30.34 26.75 -19.64
CA GLU A 62 -31.36 27.18 -20.60
C GLU A 62 -32.61 27.80 -19.96
N GLN A 63 -32.60 28.15 -18.66
CA GLN A 63 -33.65 29.02 -18.15
C GLN A 63 -33.38 30.45 -18.61
N LYS A 64 -33.98 30.85 -19.74
CA LYS A 64 -34.07 32.26 -20.13
C LYS A 64 -34.63 33.04 -18.93
N PRO A 65 -33.93 34.08 -18.45
CA PRO A 65 -34.46 34.92 -17.39
C PRO A 65 -35.79 35.52 -17.85
N VAL A 66 -36.82 35.41 -17.02
CA VAL A 66 -38.10 36.10 -17.24
C VAL A 66 -37.98 37.49 -16.62
N GLU A 67 -38.17 38.54 -17.41
CA GLU A 67 -38.17 39.92 -16.91
C GLU A 67 -39.58 40.30 -16.46
N ILE A 68 -39.74 40.65 -15.17
CA ILE A 68 -41.00 41.17 -14.63
C ILE A 68 -40.77 42.65 -14.33
N SER A 69 -41.48 43.53 -15.03
CA SER A 69 -41.41 44.97 -14.82
C SER A 69 -42.78 45.56 -14.50
N MET A 70 -42.79 46.67 -13.78
CA MET A 70 -44.00 47.40 -13.41
C MET A 70 -43.80 48.87 -13.75
N ASP A 71 -44.74 49.46 -14.48
CA ASP A 71 -44.69 50.88 -14.81
C ASP A 71 -45.17 51.77 -13.64
N GLY A 72 -44.95 53.08 -13.76
CA GLY A 72 -45.38 54.05 -12.74
C GLY A 72 -46.90 54.17 -12.56
N THR A 73 -47.69 53.52 -13.41
CA THR A 73 -49.16 53.44 -13.32
C THR A 73 -49.65 52.14 -12.68
N GLY A 74 -48.73 51.21 -12.40
CA GLY A 74 -49.01 49.91 -11.81
C GLY A 74 -49.31 48.80 -12.83
N ALA A 75 -49.10 49.03 -14.13
CA ALA A 75 -49.24 47.99 -15.13
C ALA A 75 -48.06 47.01 -15.06
N LEU A 76 -48.37 45.71 -15.11
CA LEU A 76 -47.41 44.62 -15.05
C LEU A 76 -47.04 44.17 -16.46
N PHE A 77 -45.74 43.98 -16.69
CA PHE A 77 -45.20 43.48 -17.95
C PHE A 77 -44.37 42.23 -17.68
N ILE A 78 -44.60 41.21 -18.50
CA ILE A 78 -43.72 40.04 -18.61
C ILE A 78 -42.95 40.21 -19.93
N ASP A 79 -41.65 40.41 -19.82
CA ASP A 79 -40.76 40.81 -20.91
C ASP A 79 -41.24 42.10 -21.61
N LYS A 80 -42.05 41.98 -22.67
CA LYS A 80 -42.62 43.10 -23.43
C LYS A 80 -44.15 43.05 -23.55
N ASP A 81 -44.74 41.99 -23.02
CA ASP A 81 -46.18 41.76 -23.09
C ASP A 81 -46.82 42.22 -21.78
N GLN A 82 -47.88 43.02 -21.91
CA GLN A 82 -48.65 43.49 -20.77
C GLN A 82 -49.60 42.38 -20.28
N VAL A 83 -49.64 42.19 -18.95
CA VAL A 83 -50.52 41.21 -18.27
C VAL A 83 -51.74 41.90 -17.69
#